data_AF-A0A9E2ZCT0-F1
#
_entry.id   AF-A0A9E2ZCT0-F1
#
_cell.length_a   1.000
_cell.length_b   1.000
_cell.length_c   1.000
_cell.angle_alpha   90.00
_cell.angle_beta   90.00
_cell.angle_gamma   90.00
#
_symmetry.space_group_name_H-M   'P 1'
#
loop_
_entity.id
_entity.type
_entity.pdbx_description
1 polymer ?
#
loop_
_entity_poly.entity_id
_entity_poly.type
_entity_poly.pdbx_seq_one_letter_code
_entity_poly.pdbx_strand_id
1 'polypeptide(L)' 'MTQERVNLFADATDDHQYIHVDPERAKQTPFGRTIAHGYLMLSLVAPMVEQLLSVTD' A
#
# COMPACT_ATOMS: atom_id res chain seq x y z
N MET A 1 2.07 2.57 -8.01
CA MET A 1 1.64 1.55 -7.02
C MET A 1 1.09 0.37 -7.81
N THR A 2 1.57 -0.84 -7.56
CA THR A 2 1.10 -2.07 -8.23
C THR A 2 0.25 -2.90 -7.26
N GLN A 3 -0.68 -3.71 -7.79
CA GLN A 3 -1.48 -4.62 -6.97
C GLN A 3 -0.61 -5.66 -6.27
N GLU A 4 0.45 -6.14 -6.94
CA GLU A 4 1.43 -7.06 -6.34
C GLU A 4 2.04 -6.49 -5.06
N ARG A 5 2.45 -5.21 -5.07
CA ARG A 5 3.02 -4.56 -3.87
C ARG A 5 1.98 -4.42 -2.75
N VAL A 6 0.73 -4.15 -3.10
CA VAL A 6 -0.39 -4.11 -2.13
C VAL A 6 -0.60 -5.50 -1.52
N ASN A 7 -0.60 -6.56 -2.33
CA ASN A 7 -0.76 -7.93 -1.84
C ASN A 7 0.42 -8.37 -0.95
N LEU A 8 1.65 -8.08 -1.35
CA LEU A 8 2.83 -8.38 -0.52
C LEU A 8 2.80 -7.64 0.82
N PHE A 9 2.25 -6.41 0.85
CA PHE A 9 2.07 -5.70 2.12
C PHE A 9 0.98 -6.36 2.98
N ALA A 10 -0.13 -6.80 2.37
CA ALA A 10 -1.16 -7.57 3.07
C ALA A 10 -0.58 -8.83 3.71
N ASP A 11 0.25 -9.57 2.98
CA ASP A 11 0.92 -10.79 3.48
C ASP A 11 1.92 -10.50 4.61
N ALA A 12 2.56 -9.33 4.59
CA ALA A 12 3.52 -8.94 5.61
C ALA A 12 2.87 -8.45 6.92
N THR A 13 1.64 -7.94 6.85
CA THR A 13 0.97 -7.29 7.99
C THR A 13 -0.33 -7.97 8.42
N ASP A 14 -0.69 -9.08 7.79
CA ASP A 14 -1.98 -9.77 7.95
C ASP A 14 -3.22 -8.89 7.71
N ASP A 15 -3.07 -7.82 6.90
CA ASP A 15 -4.19 -6.95 6.52
C ASP A 15 -4.71 -7.34 5.13
N HIS A 16 -5.50 -8.42 5.11
CA HIS A 16 -6.18 -8.91 3.92
C HIS A 16 -7.60 -8.35 3.78
N GLN A 17 -7.87 -7.14 4.28
CA GLN A 17 -9.18 -6.51 4.09
C GLN A 17 -9.49 -6.41 2.59
N TYR A 18 -10.69 -6.84 2.20
CA TYR A 18 -11.06 -7.06 0.79
C TYR A 18 -10.90 -5.80 -0.10
N ILE A 19 -10.98 -4.61 0.48
CA ILE A 19 -10.75 -3.35 -0.24
C ILE A 19 -9.31 -3.22 -0.77
N HIS A 20 -8.37 -4.02 -0.28
CA HIS A 20 -6.98 -4.04 -0.72
C HIS A 20 -6.68 -5.19 -1.68
N VAL A 21 -7.26 -6.37 -1.45
CA VAL A 21 -6.81 -7.62 -2.09
C VAL A 21 -7.81 -8.30 -3.03
N ASP A 22 -9.08 -7.89 -3.02
CA ASP A 22 -10.15 -8.52 -3.81
C ASP A 22 -10.76 -7.51 -4.81
N PRO A 23 -10.33 -7.52 -6.08
CA PRO A 23 -10.87 -6.62 -7.11
C PRO A 23 -12.37 -6.74 -7.33
N GLU A 24 -12.94 -7.93 -7.20
CA GLU A 24 -14.36 -8.15 -7.49
C GLU A 24 -15.25 -7.64 -6.37
N ARG A 25 -14.87 -7.86 -5.10
CA ARG A 25 -15.58 -7.27 -3.96
C ARG A 25 -15.32 -5.77 -3.86
N ALA A 26 -14.10 -5.30 -4.17
CA ALA A 26 -13.77 -3.89 -4.09
C ALA A 26 -14.57 -3.02 -5.09
N LYS A 27 -15.00 -3.57 -6.25
CA LYS A 27 -15.93 -2.89 -7.18
C LYS A 27 -17.25 -2.47 -6.53
N GLN A 28 -17.70 -3.18 -5.50
CA GLN A 28 -18.96 -2.92 -4.81
C GLN A 28 -18.82 -1.86 -3.70
N THR A 29 -17.60 -1.37 -3.47
CA THR A 29 -17.32 -0.31 -2.51
C THR A 29 -17.40 1.07 -3.17
N PRO A 30 -17.47 2.17 -2.39
CA PRO A 30 -17.34 3.53 -2.93
C PRO A 30 -16.05 3.80 -3.70
N PHE A 31 -15.01 2.95 -3.54
CA PHE A 31 -13.74 3.10 -4.26
C PHE A 31 -13.79 2.55 -5.69
N GLY A 32 -14.72 1.63 -6.00
CA GLY A 32 -14.88 1.02 -7.33
C GLY A 32 -13.73 0.13 -7.82
N ARG A 33 -12.67 -0.03 -7.00
CA ARG A 33 -11.49 -0.86 -7.26
C ARG A 33 -10.74 -1.11 -5.95
N THR A 34 -9.75 -2.00 -5.98
CA THR A 34 -8.79 -2.13 -4.88
C THR A 34 -8.02 -0.83 -4.65
N ILE A 35 -7.70 -0.55 -3.39
CA ILE A 35 -6.90 0.59 -2.96
C ILE A 35 -5.71 0.11 -2.14
N ALA A 36 -4.62 0.88 -2.10
CA ALA A 36 -3.47 0.55 -1.28
C ALA A 36 -3.79 0.67 0.22
N HIS A 37 -3.08 -0.08 1.06
CA HIS A 37 -3.14 0.08 2.52
C HIS A 37 -2.68 1.48 2.93
N GLY A 38 -3.35 2.08 3.92
CA GLY A 38 -2.90 3.35 4.48
C GLY A 38 -1.51 3.26 5.10
N TYR A 39 -1.20 2.15 5.78
CA TYR A 39 0.11 1.90 6.36
C TYR A 39 1.21 1.64 5.33
N LEU A 40 0.86 1.07 4.16
CA LEU A 40 1.80 1.00 3.04
C LEU A 40 2.18 2.40 2.57
N MET A 41 1.22 3.31 2.44
CA MET A 41 1.53 4.70 2.06
C MET A 41 2.39 5.41 3.12
N LEU A 42 2.10 5.22 4.40
CA LEU A 42 2.91 5.76 5.50
C LEU A 42 4.34 5.21 5.48
N SER A 43 4.52 3.91 5.20
CA SER A 43 5.84 3.29 5.18
C SER A 43 6.74 3.80 4.04
N LEU A 44 6.16 4.41 3.00
CA LEU A 44 6.94 5.03 1.92
C LEU A 44 7.62 6.34 2.33
N VAL A 45 7.22 6.96 3.45
CA VAL A 45 7.83 8.21 3.89
C VAL A 45 9.32 8.04 4.19
N ALA A 46 9.73 6.92 4.81
CA ALA A 46 11.13 6.65 5.11
C ALA A 46 12.03 6.65 3.85
N PRO A 47 11.78 5.81 2.81
CA PRO A 47 12.60 5.84 1.60
C PRO A 47 12.43 7.14 0.79
N MET A 48 11.31 7.86 0.92
CA MET A 48 11.17 9.19 0.29
C MET A 48 12.08 10.23 0.95
N VAL A 49 12.23 10.19 2.28
CA VAL A 49 13.13 11.08 3.01
C VAL A 49 14.59 10.79 2.66
N GLU A 50 14.97 9.51 2.53
CA GLU A 50 16.31 9.12 2.07
C GLU A 50 16.65 9.64 0.67
N GLN A 51 15.67 9.73 -0.22
CA GLN A 51 15.86 10.31 -1.57
C GLN A 51 16.01 11.84 -1.54
N LEU A 52 15.45 12.49 -0.52
CA LEU A 52 15.43 13.94 -0.41
C LEU A 52 16.66 14.49 0.32
N LEU A 53 17.10 13.80 1.38
CA LEU A 53 18.17 14.27 2.26
C LEU A 53 19.48 13.51 1.98
N SER A 54 20.53 14.25 1.67
CA SER A 54 21.90 13.72 1.66
C SER A 54 22.47 13.83 3.07
N VAL A 55 22.71 12.69 3.73
CA VAL A 55 23.44 12.66 5.00
C VAL A 55 24.92 12.49 4.67
N THR A 56 25.68 13.55 4.90
CA THR A 56 27.15 13.55 4.78
C THR A 56 27.77 13.51 6.17
N ASP A 57 28.96 12.91 6.28
CA ASP A 57 29.74 12.80 7.52
C ASP A 57 30.08 14.16 8.17
#